data_AF-A0A5D3WJ01-F1
#
_entry.id   AF-A0A5D3WJ01-F1
#
_cell.length_a   1.000
_cell.length_b   1.000
_cell.length_c   1.000
_cell.angle_alpha   90.00
_cell.angle_beta   90.00
_cell.angle_gamma   90.00
#
_symmetry.space_group_name_H-M   'P 1'
#
loop_
_entity.id
_entity.type
_entity.pdbx_description
1 polymer ?
#
loop_
_entity_poly.entity_id
_entity_poly.type
_entity_poly.pdbx_seq_one_letter_code
_entity_poly.pdbx_strand_id
1 'polypeptide(L)'
;MLENMRQWWMGIALLLMLALAGCGSDSSTGTTVAPTTLSGAVVDGYVQNARVTVYADIGMTQELASGVTDAEGRFVLDLAGTDLPSTFYLRSRGGIDRDTGLPAPTMRFVGSYSADGIYVTPLTDMLYRYARVEGLAAAKTRIAGRLGLAEQDLYADPAAGQAPASLQ
;
A
#
# COMPACT_ATOMS: atom_id res chain seq x y z
N MET A 1 -23.17 -62.22 52.73
CA MET A 1 -24.07 -61.22 52.16
C MET A 1 -23.58 -59.86 52.63
N LEU A 2 -22.60 -59.32 51.88
CA LEU A 2 -22.74 -58.14 51.01
C LEU A 2 -22.78 -56.84 51.84
N GLU A 3 -21.63 -56.29 52.25
CA GLU A 3 -20.71 -55.44 51.44
C GLU A 3 -21.39 -54.15 50.92
N ASN A 4 -21.16 -53.03 51.61
CA ASN A 4 -20.40 -51.88 51.08
C ASN A 4 -20.76 -50.57 51.78
N MET A 5 -19.83 -50.20 52.64
CA MET A 5 -19.70 -48.97 53.37
C MET A 5 -18.89 -47.98 52.53
N ARG A 6 -19.51 -46.84 52.22
CA ARG A 6 -18.98 -45.46 52.18
C ARG A 6 -17.56 -45.21 51.64
N GLN A 7 -17.48 -44.13 50.84
CA GLN A 7 -16.27 -43.41 50.34
C GLN A 7 -15.79 -43.94 48.98
N TRP A 8 -15.37 -43.15 48.00
CA TRP A 8 -14.81 -41.80 47.98
C TRP A 8 -14.78 -41.32 46.51
N TRP A 9 -15.06 -40.02 46.30
CA TRP A 9 -14.29 -39.10 45.47
C TRP A 9 -14.39 -39.12 43.93
N MET A 10 -14.45 -37.89 43.41
CA MET A 10 -14.02 -37.44 42.07
C MET A 10 -14.86 -37.88 40.88
N GLY A 11 -15.96 -37.16 40.66
CA GLY A 11 -16.49 -36.91 39.32
C GLY A 11 -15.91 -35.61 38.77
N ILE A 12 -14.75 -35.70 38.12
CA ILE A 12 -14.10 -34.60 37.39
C ILE A 12 -15.03 -34.13 36.27
N ALA A 13 -15.36 -32.84 36.30
CA ALA A 13 -16.00 -32.14 35.21
C ALA A 13 -15.05 -32.09 34.01
N LEU A 14 -15.41 -32.77 32.91
CA LEU A 14 -14.72 -32.63 31.63
C LEU A 14 -15.77 -32.37 30.53
N LEU A 15 -16.18 -31.10 30.44
CA LEU A 15 -16.88 -30.54 29.30
C LEU A 15 -15.84 -30.14 28.26
N LEU A 16 -15.67 -30.96 27.23
CA LEU A 16 -14.92 -30.62 26.01
C LEU A 16 -15.79 -30.98 24.80
N MET A 17 -16.69 -30.06 24.45
CA MET A 17 -17.35 -30.03 23.15
C MET A 17 -16.33 -29.56 22.11
N LEU A 18 -15.72 -30.51 21.40
CA LEU A 18 -15.00 -30.24 20.15
C LEU A 18 -16.01 -30.30 18.99
N ALA A 19 -16.54 -29.13 18.61
CA ALA A 19 -17.17 -28.95 17.31
C ALA A 19 -16.09 -28.50 16.30
N LEU A 20 -15.43 -29.46 15.65
CA LEU A 20 -14.69 -29.19 14.42
C LEU A 20 -15.62 -29.45 13.23
N ALA A 21 -16.37 -28.42 12.84
CA ALA A 21 -16.96 -28.31 11.51
C ALA A 21 -16.35 -27.07 10.86
N GLY A 22 -15.63 -27.26 9.74
CA GLY A 22 -15.06 -26.14 9.00
C GLY A 22 -13.85 -26.50 8.16
N CYS A 23 -13.96 -27.50 7.28
CA CYS A 23 -13.10 -27.56 6.10
C CYS A 23 -13.96 -27.11 4.92
N GLY A 24 -13.92 -25.82 4.64
CA GLY A 24 -14.48 -25.21 3.44
C GLY A 24 -13.41 -24.32 2.84
N SER A 25 -12.43 -24.92 2.15
CA SER A 25 -11.55 -24.16 1.27
C SER A 25 -12.17 -24.18 -0.13
N ASP A 26 -13.17 -23.33 -0.33
CA ASP A 26 -13.56 -22.90 -1.66
C ASP A 26 -12.38 -22.11 -2.22
N SER A 27 -11.54 -22.80 -3.00
CA SER A 27 -10.50 -22.16 -3.79
C SER A 27 -11.17 -21.50 -4.99
N SER A 28 -11.85 -20.37 -4.72
CA SER A 28 -12.33 -19.49 -5.77
C SER A 28 -11.10 -18.92 -6.46
N THR A 29 -10.76 -19.49 -7.63
CA THR A 29 -9.77 -18.91 -8.55
C THR A 29 -10.40 -17.66 -9.14
N GLY A 30 -10.47 -16.60 -8.34
CA GLY A 30 -10.88 -15.29 -8.80
C GLY A 30 -9.80 -14.80 -9.75
N THR A 31 -10.06 -14.91 -11.05
CA THR A 31 -9.26 -14.27 -12.09
C THR A 31 -9.21 -12.78 -11.75
N THR A 32 -8.12 -12.35 -11.11
CA THR A 32 -7.92 -10.95 -10.77
C THR A 32 -7.63 -10.27 -12.11
N VAL A 33 -8.65 -9.65 -12.69
CA VAL A 33 -8.49 -8.89 -13.93
C VAL A 33 -7.49 -7.79 -13.62
N ALA A 34 -6.33 -7.83 -14.28
CA ALA A 34 -5.31 -6.80 -14.11
C ALA A 34 -5.93 -5.44 -14.46
N PRO A 35 -5.67 -4.40 -13.66
CA PRO A 35 -6.23 -3.08 -13.93
C PRO A 35 -5.70 -2.59 -15.29
N THR A 36 -6.60 -2.15 -16.16
CA THR A 36 -6.24 -1.57 -17.45
C THR A 36 -5.72 -0.14 -17.32
N THR A 37 -5.94 0.49 -16.16
CA THR A 37 -5.47 1.84 -15.87
C THR A 37 -4.92 1.95 -14.47
N LEU A 38 -3.90 2.78 -14.28
CA LEU A 38 -3.38 3.17 -12.97
C LEU A 38 -3.58 4.66 -12.76
N SER A 39 -4.35 5.03 -11.74
CA SER A 39 -4.64 6.43 -11.40
C SER A 39 -4.09 6.81 -10.04
N GLY A 40 -3.74 8.09 -9.88
CA GLY A 40 -3.15 8.58 -8.64
C GLY A 40 -2.76 10.05 -8.69
N ALA A 41 -1.93 10.47 -7.74
CA ALA A 41 -1.39 11.82 -7.69
C ALA A 41 0.07 11.83 -7.21
N VAL A 42 0.82 12.86 -7.61
CA VAL A 42 2.15 13.17 -7.06
C VAL A 42 1.97 14.28 -6.04
N VAL A 43 2.23 13.99 -4.76
CA VAL A 43 1.88 14.87 -3.64
C VAL A 43 3.12 15.29 -2.86
N ASP A 44 3.57 16.50 -3.18
CA ASP A 44 4.47 17.36 -2.41
C ASP A 44 4.01 18.78 -2.77
N GLY A 45 2.91 19.22 -2.13
CA GLY A 45 2.13 20.39 -2.57
C GLY A 45 1.33 20.20 -3.86
N TYR A 46 1.06 18.96 -4.26
CA TYR A 46 0.55 18.54 -5.58
C TYR A 46 1.42 19.02 -6.75
N VAL A 47 2.05 18.07 -7.46
CA VAL A 47 3.04 18.39 -8.49
C VAL A 47 2.42 18.32 -9.87
N GLN A 48 2.30 19.46 -10.55
CA GLN A 48 1.80 19.54 -11.93
C GLN A 48 2.92 19.34 -12.96
N ASN A 49 2.57 18.81 -14.14
CA ASN A 49 3.48 18.59 -15.27
C ASN A 49 4.70 17.69 -14.97
N ALA A 50 4.61 16.81 -13.97
CA ALA A 50 5.64 15.82 -13.68
C ALA A 50 5.48 14.57 -14.55
N ARG A 51 6.59 14.03 -15.07
CA ARG A 51 6.55 12.73 -15.76
C ARG A 51 6.46 11.62 -14.71
N VAL A 52 5.41 10.82 -14.78
CA VAL A 52 5.21 9.63 -13.96
C VAL A 52 5.48 8.40 -14.81
N THR A 53 6.20 7.43 -14.27
CA THR A 53 6.54 6.19 -14.97
C THR A 53 6.42 5.01 -14.03
N VAL A 54 5.75 3.95 -14.49
CA VAL A 54 5.57 2.69 -13.77
C VAL A 54 6.62 1.69 -14.24
N TYR A 55 7.16 0.91 -13.32
CA TYR A 55 8.17 -0.10 -13.57
C TYR A 55 7.79 -1.43 -12.92
N ALA A 56 8.21 -2.53 -13.53
CA ALA A 56 8.01 -3.89 -13.01
C ALA A 56 9.03 -4.27 -11.94
N ASP A 57 10.20 -3.63 -11.92
CA ASP A 57 11.32 -3.99 -11.07
C ASP A 57 11.79 -2.84 -10.17
N ILE A 58 12.38 -3.21 -9.03
CA ILE A 58 12.86 -2.25 -8.03
C ILE A 58 14.01 -1.38 -8.54
N GLY A 59 14.76 -1.85 -9.54
CA GLY A 59 15.82 -1.10 -10.20
C GLY A 59 15.29 -0.03 -11.16
N MET A 60 13.99 -0.03 -11.45
CA MET A 60 13.34 0.86 -12.42
C MET A 60 14.00 0.75 -13.81
N THR A 61 14.22 -0.49 -14.25
CA THR A 61 14.86 -0.82 -15.54
C THR A 61 13.87 -1.26 -16.60
N GLN A 62 12.73 -1.81 -16.20
CA GLN A 62 11.64 -2.27 -17.06
C GLN A 62 10.44 -1.33 -16.92
N GLU A 63 10.32 -0.34 -17.82
CA GLU A 63 9.17 0.58 -17.91
C GLU A 63 7.94 -0.17 -18.45
N LEU A 64 6.80 0.04 -17.79
CA LEU A 64 5.50 -0.55 -18.16
C LEU A 64 4.59 0.48 -18.84
N ALA A 65 4.50 1.68 -18.26
CA ALA A 65 3.73 2.80 -18.80
C ALA A 65 4.25 4.13 -18.24
N SER A 66 3.90 5.22 -18.92
CA SER A 66 4.20 6.57 -18.45
C SER A 66 3.15 7.58 -18.86
N GLY A 67 3.15 8.70 -18.16
CA GLY A 67 2.23 9.81 -18.36
C GLY A 67 2.72 11.06 -17.66
N VAL A 68 1.89 12.08 -17.63
CA VAL A 68 2.21 13.38 -17.05
C VAL A 68 1.10 13.77 -16.08
N THR A 69 1.45 14.39 -14.95
CA THR A 69 0.45 14.93 -14.04
C THR A 69 -0.23 16.16 -14.60
N ASP A 70 -1.54 16.28 -14.35
CA ASP A 70 -2.35 17.44 -14.70
C ASP A 70 -2.11 18.64 -13.76
N ALA A 71 -2.92 19.70 -13.90
CA ALA A 71 -2.84 20.91 -13.09
C ALA A 71 -3.17 20.67 -11.60
N GLU A 72 -3.89 19.59 -11.29
CA GLU A 72 -4.22 19.17 -9.94
C GLU A 72 -3.20 18.16 -9.38
N GLY A 73 -2.13 17.87 -10.12
CA GLY A 73 -1.09 16.91 -9.75
C GLY A 73 -1.50 15.45 -9.89
N ARG A 74 -2.62 15.17 -10.57
CA ARG A 74 -3.17 13.83 -10.76
C ARG A 74 -2.66 13.22 -12.05
N PHE A 75 -2.55 11.90 -12.09
CA PHE A 75 -2.18 11.15 -13.29
C PHE A 75 -3.15 9.98 -13.52
N VAL A 76 -3.28 9.62 -14.80
CA VAL A 76 -3.91 8.38 -15.24
C VAL A 76 -2.99 7.75 -16.29
N LEU A 77 -2.59 6.51 -16.07
CA LEU A 77 -1.70 5.75 -16.94
C LEU A 77 -2.47 4.60 -17.55
N ASP A 78 -2.38 4.46 -18.87
CA ASP A 78 -2.93 3.31 -19.59
C ASP A 78 -1.96 2.13 -19.47
N LEU A 79 -2.47 0.99 -19.01
CA LEU A 79 -1.75 -0.26 -18.86
C LEU A 79 -2.22 -1.31 -19.89
N ALA A 80 -2.99 -0.92 -20.90
CA ALA A 80 -3.52 -1.85 -21.90
C ALA A 80 -2.43 -2.77 -22.48
N GLY A 81 -2.63 -4.07 -22.35
CA GLY A 81 -1.69 -5.09 -22.84
C GLY A 81 -0.45 -5.30 -21.97
N THR A 82 -0.41 -4.72 -20.76
CA THR A 82 0.72 -4.84 -19.84
C THR A 82 0.30 -5.54 -18.55
N ASP A 83 1.04 -6.58 -18.17
CA ASP A 83 0.84 -7.26 -16.90
C ASP A 83 1.49 -6.47 -15.76
N LEU A 84 0.67 -5.83 -14.92
CA LEU A 84 1.14 -5.14 -13.73
C LEU A 84 1.45 -6.17 -12.63
N PRO A 85 2.71 -6.25 -12.14
CA PRO A 85 3.04 -7.15 -11.05
C PRO A 85 2.33 -6.75 -9.75
N SER A 86 2.16 -7.72 -8.84
CA SER A 86 1.52 -7.48 -7.53
C SER A 86 2.23 -6.41 -6.70
N THR A 87 3.55 -6.29 -6.86
CA THR A 87 4.34 -5.15 -6.38
C THR A 87 4.96 -4.46 -7.59
N PHE A 88 4.70 -3.18 -7.74
CA PHE A 88 5.24 -2.34 -8.81
C PHE A 88 5.86 -1.07 -8.22
N TYR A 89 6.51 -0.30 -9.09
CA TYR A 89 7.28 0.88 -8.71
C TYR A 89 6.89 2.07 -9.56
N LEU A 90 6.75 3.25 -8.97
CA LEU A 90 6.60 4.50 -9.73
C LEU A 90 7.79 5.41 -9.48
N ARG A 91 8.12 6.22 -10.49
CA ARG A 91 9.01 7.37 -10.38
C ARG A 91 8.32 8.59 -10.98
N SER A 92 8.26 9.65 -10.19
CA SER A 92 7.91 10.99 -10.65
C SER A 92 9.18 11.82 -10.85
N ARG A 93 9.30 12.55 -11.96
CA ARG A 93 10.44 13.43 -12.25
C ARG A 93 9.99 14.73 -12.92
N GLY A 94 10.60 15.84 -12.48
CA GLY A 94 10.31 17.17 -12.98
C GLY A 94 8.98 17.69 -12.42
N GLY A 95 8.32 18.56 -13.17
CA GLY A 95 7.11 19.24 -12.72
C GLY A 95 7.37 20.36 -11.73
N ILE A 96 6.29 21.03 -11.35
CA ILE A 96 6.26 22.17 -10.43
C ILE A 96 5.33 21.82 -9.27
N ASP A 97 5.82 21.98 -8.05
CA ASP A 97 4.99 21.96 -6.84
C ASP A 97 4.06 23.17 -6.88
N ARG A 98 2.74 22.92 -6.80
CA ARG A 98 1.72 23.95 -6.96
C ARG A 98 1.69 24.92 -5.77
N ASP A 99 2.01 24.46 -4.57
CA ASP A 99 1.95 25.25 -3.36
C ASP A 99 3.17 26.19 -3.25
N THR A 100 4.35 25.75 -3.73
CA THR A 100 5.59 26.55 -3.66
C THR A 100 5.94 27.25 -4.97
N GLY A 101 5.43 26.78 -6.11
CA GLY A 101 5.84 27.25 -7.44
C GLY A 101 7.26 26.84 -7.83
N LEU A 102 7.89 25.95 -7.06
CA LEU A 102 9.27 25.50 -7.25
C LEU A 102 9.33 24.15 -8.00
N PRO A 103 10.47 23.83 -8.64
CA PRO A 103 10.68 22.51 -9.21
C PRO A 103 10.53 21.41 -8.16
N ALA A 104 9.70 20.42 -8.46
CA ALA A 104 9.48 19.30 -7.54
C ALA A 104 10.66 18.32 -7.53
N PRO A 105 10.95 17.68 -6.38
CA PRO A 105 11.97 16.64 -6.30
C PRO A 105 11.53 15.37 -7.06
N THR A 106 12.51 14.52 -7.37
CA THR A 106 12.19 13.15 -7.83
C THR A 106 11.67 12.33 -6.66
N MET A 107 10.46 11.80 -6.80
CA MET A 107 9.81 10.96 -5.80
C MET A 107 9.49 9.58 -6.38
N ARG A 108 9.45 8.59 -5.49
CA ARG A 108 9.26 7.19 -5.87
C ARG A 108 8.19 6.54 -5.01
N PHE A 109 7.67 5.45 -5.52
CA PHE A 109 6.67 4.62 -4.84
C PHE A 109 7.04 3.16 -5.02
N VAL A 110 6.70 2.35 -4.01
CA VAL A 110 6.71 0.89 -4.08
C VAL A 110 5.48 0.37 -3.36
N GLY A 111 4.72 -0.50 -4.02
CA GLY A 111 3.51 -1.04 -3.42
C GLY A 111 2.66 -1.82 -4.40
N SER A 112 1.44 -2.08 -4.00
CA SER A 112 0.43 -2.80 -4.77
C SER A 112 -0.66 -1.84 -5.24
N TYR A 113 -1.50 -2.33 -6.14
CA TYR A 113 -2.63 -1.55 -6.65
C TYR A 113 -3.60 -1.22 -5.51
N SER A 114 -4.13 0.00 -5.52
CA SER A 114 -5.19 0.45 -4.62
C SER A 114 -6.29 1.13 -5.43
N ALA A 115 -7.55 0.80 -5.13
CA ALA A 115 -8.71 1.44 -5.75
C ALA A 115 -8.88 2.91 -5.29
N ASP A 116 -8.35 3.25 -4.11
CA ASP A 116 -8.37 4.62 -3.57
C ASP A 116 -7.35 5.57 -4.24
N GLY A 117 -6.60 5.04 -5.21
CA GLY A 117 -5.56 5.73 -5.95
C GLY A 117 -4.15 5.48 -5.39
N ILE A 118 -3.15 5.81 -6.21
CA ILE A 118 -1.73 5.72 -5.87
C ILE A 118 -1.17 7.11 -5.58
N TYR A 119 -0.66 7.33 -4.38
CA TYR A 119 -0.05 8.60 -4.00
C TYR A 119 1.48 8.47 -4.00
N VAL A 120 2.15 9.23 -4.87
CA VAL A 120 3.61 9.32 -4.93
C VAL A 120 4.03 10.53 -4.11
N THR A 121 4.61 10.28 -2.93
CA THR A 121 4.87 11.31 -1.91
C THR A 121 6.32 11.21 -1.39
N PRO A 122 6.81 12.21 -0.62
CA PRO A 122 8.09 12.09 0.07
C PRO A 122 8.16 10.87 1.00
N LEU A 123 7.02 10.49 1.61
CA LEU A 123 6.93 9.33 2.49
C LEU A 123 7.05 8.01 1.71
N THR A 124 6.39 7.89 0.56
CA THR A 124 6.55 6.70 -0.30
C THR A 124 7.93 6.63 -0.94
N ASP A 125 8.57 7.78 -1.17
CA ASP A 125 9.96 7.84 -1.64
C ASP A 125 10.92 7.30 -0.58
N MET A 126 10.69 7.68 0.68
CA MET A 126 11.42 7.12 1.82
C MET A 126 11.18 5.61 1.93
N LEU A 127 9.93 5.15 1.82
CA LEU A 127 9.59 3.72 1.82
C LEU A 127 10.32 2.96 0.72
N TYR A 128 10.37 3.50 -0.49
CA TYR A 128 11.15 2.91 -1.59
C TYR A 128 12.64 2.77 -1.24
N ARG A 129 13.27 3.82 -0.67
CA ARG A 129 14.69 3.79 -0.31
C ARG A 129 15.00 2.69 0.71
N TYR A 130 14.16 2.53 1.73
CA TYR A 130 14.31 1.47 2.73
C TYR A 130 14.02 0.10 2.14
N ALA A 131 12.95 -0.04 1.36
CA ALA A 131 12.55 -1.30 0.73
C ALA A 131 13.65 -1.87 -0.19
N ARG A 132 14.46 -1.01 -0.82
CA ARG A 132 15.63 -1.44 -1.61
C ARG A 132 16.71 -2.16 -0.81
N VAL A 133 16.83 -1.87 0.48
CA VAL A 133 17.91 -2.37 1.32
C VAL A 133 17.45 -3.59 2.13
N GLU A 134 16.21 -3.60 2.61
CA GLU A 134 15.71 -4.63 3.54
C GLU A 134 14.43 -5.34 3.11
N GLY A 135 13.90 -5.01 1.93
CA GLY A 135 12.61 -5.49 1.48
C GLY A 135 11.43 -4.67 1.99
N LEU A 136 10.31 -4.75 1.27
CA LEU A 136 9.14 -3.90 1.50
C LEU A 136 8.51 -4.08 2.87
N ALA A 137 8.35 -5.32 3.34
CA ALA A 137 7.70 -5.60 4.62
C ALA A 137 8.46 -4.99 5.81
N ALA A 138 9.77 -5.23 5.89
CA ALA A 138 10.61 -4.66 6.95
C ALA A 138 10.67 -3.13 6.89
N ALA A 139 10.68 -2.55 5.67
CA ALA A 139 10.65 -1.11 5.47
C ALA A 139 9.34 -0.48 5.98
N LYS A 140 8.18 -1.11 5.70
CA LYS A 140 6.88 -0.66 6.22
C LYS A 140 6.87 -0.63 7.74
N THR A 141 7.17 -1.77 8.37
CA THR A 141 7.16 -1.89 9.83
C THR A 141 8.10 -0.88 10.49
N ARG A 142 9.28 -0.67 9.92
CA ARG A 142 10.24 0.32 10.46
C ARG A 142 9.73 1.74 10.35
N ILE A 143 9.29 2.15 9.17
CA ILE A 143 8.89 3.54 8.93
C ILE A 143 7.62 3.85 9.73
N ALA A 144 6.63 2.96 9.68
CA ALA A 144 5.41 3.05 10.47
C ALA A 144 5.72 3.18 11.97
N GLY A 145 6.57 2.27 12.50
CA GLY A 145 6.97 2.30 13.91
C GLY A 145 7.74 3.55 14.32
N ARG A 146 8.57 4.13 13.43
CA ARG A 146 9.31 5.37 13.71
C ARG A 146 8.44 6.62 13.69
N LEU A 147 7.41 6.63 12.85
CA LEU A 147 6.51 7.79 12.69
C LEU A 147 5.26 7.67 13.56
N GLY A 148 5.03 6.54 14.22
CA GLY A 148 3.81 6.28 15.00
C GLY A 148 2.56 6.17 14.12
N LEU A 149 2.72 5.70 12.88
CA LEU A 149 1.65 5.55 11.89
C LEU A 149 1.25 4.07 11.75
N ALA A 150 0.04 3.80 11.26
CA ALA A 150 -0.26 2.47 10.76
C ALA A 150 0.45 2.24 9.40
N GLU A 151 0.77 0.99 9.07
CA GLU A 151 1.48 0.69 7.81
C GLU A 151 0.70 1.11 6.56
N GLN A 152 -0.63 1.11 6.62
CA GLN A 152 -1.51 1.57 5.55
C GLN A 152 -1.43 3.09 5.33
N ASP A 153 -1.18 3.87 6.39
CA ASP A 153 -1.12 5.33 6.32
C ASP A 153 0.16 5.82 5.61
N LEU A 154 1.15 4.93 5.41
CA LEU A 154 2.35 5.22 4.62
C LEU A 154 2.04 5.55 3.15
N TYR A 155 0.85 5.17 2.68
CA TYR A 155 0.38 5.40 1.31
C TYR A 155 -0.72 6.44 1.21
N ALA A 156 -1.11 7.07 2.32
CA ALA A 156 -2.13 8.10 2.33
C ALA A 156 -1.67 9.37 1.60
N ASP A 157 -2.64 10.18 1.16
CA ASP A 157 -2.40 11.54 0.69
C ASP A 157 -2.10 12.45 1.90
N PRO A 158 -0.85 12.96 2.05
CA PRO A 158 -0.48 13.80 3.19
C PRO A 158 -1.06 15.21 3.10
N ALA A 159 -1.52 15.65 1.92
CA ALA A 159 -2.09 16.97 1.69
C ALA A 159 -3.63 16.97 1.75
N ALA A 160 -4.26 15.79 1.90
CA ALA A 160 -5.71 15.68 2.05
C ALA A 160 -6.19 16.50 3.25
N GLY A 161 -6.98 17.56 2.98
CA GLY A 161 -7.54 18.45 3.99
C GLY A 161 -6.72 19.71 4.31
N GLN A 162 -5.58 19.92 3.66
CA GLN A 162 -4.83 21.18 3.75
C GLN A 162 -5.41 22.19 2.73
N ALA A 163 -6.28 23.10 3.18
CA ALA A 163 -6.61 24.28 2.38
C ALA A 163 -5.36 25.15 2.27
N PRO A 164 -5.10 25.81 1.11
CA PRO A 164 -3.98 26.73 1.00
C PRO A 164 -4.10 27.78 2.10
N ALA A 165 -3.04 28.00 2.86
CA ALA A 165 -2.99 29.06 3.85
C ALA A 165 -3.25 30.39 3.13
N SER A 166 -4.45 30.94 3.28
CA SER A 166 -4.76 32.27 2.81
C SER A 166 -3.80 33.23 3.53
N LEU A 167 -2.92 33.88 2.77
CA LEU A 167 -2.11 34.99 3.26
C LEU A 167 -3.09 36.07 3.76
N GLN A 168 -3.26 36.16 5.08
CA GLN A 168 -3.91 37.29 5.74
C GLN A 168 -2.90 38.39 6.00
#